data_AF-A0A7W1CT25-F1
#
_entry.id   AF-A0A7W1CT25-F1
#
_cell.length_a   1.000
_cell.length_b   1.000
_cell.length_c   1.000
_cell.angle_alpha   90.00
_cell.angle_beta   90.00
_cell.angle_gamma   90.00
#
_symmetry.space_group_name_H-M   'P 1'
#
loop_
_entity.id
_entity.type
_entity.pdbx_description
1 polymer ?
#
loop_
_entity_poly.entity_id
_entity_poly.type
_entity_poly.pdbx_seq_one_letter_code
_entity_poly.pdbx_strand_id
1 'polypeptide(L)'
;MSRSLFSTQRVPLGVEHSLATGAKPCGLWVDAERARFVRRPIVEILNSREEWEERGAKVEVSLGEAHLRENERWIPALALPKTLDRFRLGNLCRLRERKIYGRELPVATVVPDQAGLQLVKPLRKTLQARSLPENELRARVQDSLPQWSGGGVVAEFVQRGDLLSVRIDFSPVSVPAFRDSLGQALVDPPERAALPYPCRGCPELEHDQTVEIVPSPAFAWRRLGLVERDGTPTRRGVVFGIFQGGEGLAVAAALEDESYPVEDLVFDLANIRAGPRFAGDDAPLGGRLGALCQRVYERADHPGYLEMGVPVHYGAGAAEVIREVVTNPTGRYKITSDSLRHGDVERALMEWRSLIRHIATAPDLDWERWRTLKSAAGNLLGRTASPAFLDFPPLLAAQQRRGP
;
A
#
# COMPACT_ATOMS: atom_id res chain seq x y z
N MET A 1 28.33 12.66 9.66
CA MET A 1 28.10 13.85 10.52
C MET A 1 28.41 15.11 9.71
N SER A 2 27.40 15.88 9.28
CA SER A 2 27.63 17.14 8.54
C SER A 2 27.86 18.29 9.52
N ARG A 3 29.10 18.80 9.58
CA ARG A 3 29.40 20.08 10.24
C ARG A 3 29.09 21.20 9.24
N SER A 4 28.03 21.98 9.48
CA SER A 4 27.81 23.24 8.76
C SER A 4 28.79 24.29 9.31
N LEU A 5 29.42 25.06 8.42
CA LEU A 5 30.39 26.11 8.76
C LEU A 5 29.77 27.33 9.46
N PHE A 6 28.43 27.45 9.50
CA PHE A 6 27.74 28.69 9.90
C PHE A 6 26.67 28.53 10.98
N SER A 7 26.50 27.33 11.56
CA SER A 7 25.60 27.12 12.71
C SER A 7 26.18 26.07 13.66
N THR A 8 26.25 26.42 14.94
CA THR A 8 26.60 25.50 16.04
C THR A 8 25.45 24.55 16.39
N GLN A 9 24.24 24.83 15.91
CA GLN A 9 23.07 24.02 16.18
C GLN A 9 23.08 22.79 15.27
N ARG A 10 23.30 21.62 15.86
CA ARG A 10 23.17 20.34 15.16
C ARG A 10 21.68 20.08 14.94
N VAL A 11 21.25 20.12 13.69
CA VAL A 11 19.91 19.70 13.31
C VAL A 11 19.89 18.16 13.25
N PRO A 12 19.11 17.48 14.11
CA PRO A 12 19.02 16.02 14.05
C PRO A 12 18.32 15.59 12.77
N LEU A 13 18.92 14.64 12.06
CA LEU A 13 18.39 14.05 10.84
C LEU A 13 17.49 12.83 11.12
N GLY A 14 17.61 12.21 12.29
CA GLY A 14 16.89 10.99 12.68
C GLY A 14 17.56 9.70 12.22
N VAL A 15 18.89 9.74 12.11
CA VAL A 15 19.77 8.59 11.76
C VAL A 15 20.96 8.49 12.72
N GLU A 16 21.02 9.35 13.73
CA GLU A 16 22.16 9.50 14.63
C GLU A 16 22.49 8.19 15.33
N HIS A 17 21.47 7.49 15.85
CA HIS A 17 21.67 6.24 16.58
C HIS A 17 22.11 5.13 15.62
N SER A 18 21.47 5.02 14.47
CA SER A 18 21.83 4.03 13.45
C SER A 18 23.24 4.26 12.87
N LEU A 19 23.66 5.51 12.68
CA LEU A 19 25.04 5.80 12.26
C LEU A 19 26.06 5.50 13.36
N ALA A 20 25.71 5.73 14.63
CA ALA A 20 26.59 5.43 15.76
C ALA A 20 26.74 3.91 16.01
N THR A 21 25.66 3.15 15.80
CA THR A 21 25.59 1.73 16.13
C THR A 21 25.79 0.80 14.92
N GLY A 22 25.85 1.36 13.72
CA GLY A 22 26.08 0.64 12.47
C GLY A 22 24.84 -0.11 11.94
N ALA A 23 25.07 -0.93 10.91
CA ALA A 23 24.01 -1.70 10.26
C ALA A 23 23.36 -2.71 11.23
N LYS A 24 22.03 -2.85 11.15
CA LYS A 24 21.25 -3.81 11.94
C LYS A 24 20.59 -4.85 11.02
N PRO A 25 20.22 -6.04 11.54
CA PRO A 25 19.69 -7.11 10.69
C PRO A 25 18.41 -6.74 9.94
N CYS A 26 17.63 -5.76 10.45
CA CYS A 26 16.45 -5.24 9.75
C CYS A 26 16.78 -4.41 8.50
N GLY A 27 18.04 -4.00 8.29
CA GLY A 27 18.49 -3.22 7.14
C GLY A 27 17.98 -1.78 7.10
N LEU A 28 17.37 -1.29 8.18
CA LEU A 28 16.83 0.06 8.29
C LEU A 28 17.86 0.99 8.95
N TRP A 29 18.06 2.18 8.36
CA TRP A 29 19.02 3.18 8.84
C TRP A 29 18.38 4.42 9.49
N VAL A 30 17.06 4.60 9.33
CA VAL A 30 16.33 5.68 9.99
C VAL A 30 15.82 5.19 11.34
N ASP A 31 16.16 5.91 12.40
CA ASP A 31 15.88 5.52 13.78
C ASP A 31 14.36 5.36 14.00
N ALA A 32 13.58 6.30 13.45
CA ALA A 32 12.13 6.25 13.51
C ALA A 32 11.50 5.15 12.61
N GLU A 33 12.21 4.65 11.59
CA GLU A 33 11.75 3.47 10.82
C GLU A 33 12.01 2.19 11.60
N ARG A 34 13.19 2.05 12.22
CA ARG A 34 13.52 0.92 13.10
C ARG A 34 12.55 0.79 14.25
N ALA A 35 12.27 1.90 14.92
CA ALA A 35 11.31 1.97 16.01
C ALA A 35 9.90 1.54 15.58
N ARG A 36 9.42 2.03 14.42
CA ARG A 36 8.13 1.61 13.86
C ARG A 36 8.12 0.14 13.46
N PHE A 37 9.21 -0.35 12.87
CA PHE A 37 9.34 -1.72 12.40
C PHE A 37 9.28 -2.71 13.55
N VAL A 38 10.06 -2.49 14.62
CA VAL A 38 10.09 -3.41 15.77
C VAL A 38 8.80 -3.41 16.57
N ARG A 39 8.08 -2.28 16.61
CA ARG A 39 6.79 -2.12 17.32
C ARG A 39 5.60 -2.60 16.51
N ARG A 40 5.80 -3.02 15.25
CA ARG A 40 4.77 -3.67 14.44
C ARG A 40 4.92 -5.19 14.60
N PRO A 41 4.18 -5.81 15.54
CA PRO A 41 4.30 -7.25 15.74
C PRO A 41 3.86 -7.99 14.47
N ILE A 42 4.55 -9.09 14.18
CA ILE A 42 4.07 -10.09 13.24
C ILE A 42 3.19 -11.08 13.98
N VAL A 43 2.30 -11.75 13.25
CA VAL A 43 1.53 -12.87 13.79
C VAL A 43 2.22 -14.16 13.39
N GLU A 44 2.51 -15.01 14.36
CA GLU A 44 3.01 -16.36 14.13
C GLU A 44 1.92 -17.39 14.42
N ILE A 45 1.97 -18.51 13.70
CA ILE A 45 1.21 -19.73 13.98
C ILE A 45 2.13 -20.81 14.53
N LEU A 46 1.60 -21.68 15.38
CA LEU A 46 2.30 -22.88 15.81
C LEU A 46 2.16 -23.96 14.71
N ASN A 47 3.27 -24.40 14.14
CA ASN A 47 3.28 -25.37 13.04
C ASN A 47 3.10 -26.83 13.51
N SER A 48 3.08 -27.77 12.57
CA SER A 48 2.90 -29.19 12.86
C SER A 48 4.03 -29.85 13.67
N ARG A 49 5.21 -29.20 13.76
CA ARG A 49 6.35 -29.60 14.60
C ARG A 49 6.44 -28.86 15.93
N GLU A 50 5.41 -28.10 16.28
CA GLU A 50 5.38 -27.28 17.50
C GLU A 50 6.41 -26.14 17.51
N GLU A 51 6.81 -25.68 16.33
CA GLU A 51 7.65 -24.51 16.14
C GLU A 51 6.80 -23.33 15.68
N TRP A 52 7.17 -22.12 16.10
CA TRP A 52 6.45 -20.92 15.72
C TRP A 52 7.01 -20.34 14.42
N GLU A 53 6.13 -20.08 13.46
CA GLU A 53 6.49 -19.53 12.16
C GLU A 53 5.53 -18.42 11.71
N GLU A 54 5.95 -17.59 10.76
CA GLU A 54 5.12 -16.48 10.25
C GLU A 54 3.80 -16.99 9.69
N ARG A 55 2.70 -16.34 10.09
CA ARG A 55 1.38 -16.69 9.62
C ARG A 55 1.24 -16.38 8.13
N GLY A 56 1.14 -17.43 7.32
CA GLY A 56 0.81 -17.33 5.90
C GLY A 56 -0.65 -16.94 5.63
N ALA A 57 -1.01 -16.90 4.35
CA ALA A 57 -2.40 -16.73 3.93
C ALA A 57 -3.22 -18.01 4.19
N LYS A 58 -4.52 -17.86 4.46
CA LYS A 58 -5.44 -18.99 4.48
C LYS A 58 -5.64 -19.52 3.07
N VAL A 59 -5.69 -20.84 2.94
CA VAL A 59 -5.97 -21.55 1.69
C VAL A 59 -7.11 -22.55 1.89
N GLU A 60 -7.85 -22.80 0.82
CA GLU A 60 -8.88 -23.83 0.80
C GLU A 60 -8.23 -25.20 0.63
N VAL A 61 -8.54 -26.13 1.53
CA VAL A 61 -8.00 -27.49 1.55
C VAL A 61 -9.11 -28.51 1.77
N SER A 62 -8.88 -29.77 1.38
CA SER A 62 -9.80 -30.85 1.70
C SER A 62 -9.80 -31.13 3.22
N LEU A 63 -10.97 -31.36 3.81
CA LEU A 63 -11.11 -31.70 5.23
C LEU A 63 -10.37 -33.00 5.58
N GLY A 64 -10.17 -33.89 4.60
CA GLY A 64 -9.37 -35.11 4.77
C GLY A 64 -7.87 -34.84 4.97
N GLU A 65 -7.34 -33.73 4.45
CA GLU A 65 -5.94 -33.31 4.64
C GLU A 65 -5.74 -32.42 5.89
N ALA A 66 -6.81 -31.79 6.36
CA ALA A 66 -6.78 -30.85 7.46
C ALA A 66 -6.43 -31.52 8.79
N HIS A 67 -5.71 -30.79 9.65
CA HIS A 67 -5.39 -31.16 11.02
C HIS A 67 -5.94 -30.12 11.99
N LEU A 68 -6.45 -30.57 13.13
CA LEU A 68 -6.88 -29.72 14.24
C LEU A 68 -5.97 -29.97 15.44
N ARG A 69 -5.82 -28.96 16.30
CA ARG A 69 -5.14 -29.12 17.59
C ARG A 69 -6.14 -29.56 18.65
N GLU A 70 -5.86 -30.68 19.31
CA GLU A 70 -6.63 -31.24 20.42
C GLU A 70 -5.67 -31.73 21.49
N ASN A 71 -5.87 -31.33 22.75
CA ASN A 71 -5.00 -31.72 23.88
C ASN A 71 -3.50 -31.54 23.55
N GLU A 72 -3.16 -30.38 23.00
CA GLU A 72 -1.80 -29.99 22.60
C GLU A 72 -1.17 -30.86 21.50
N ARG A 73 -1.95 -31.63 20.75
CA ARG A 73 -1.47 -32.46 19.65
C ARG A 73 -2.19 -32.16 18.36
N TRP A 74 -1.47 -32.28 17.25
CA TRP A 74 -2.04 -32.22 15.92
C TRP A 74 -2.67 -33.57 15.57
N ILE A 75 -3.97 -33.54 15.27
CA ILE A 75 -4.75 -34.73 14.94
C ILE A 75 -5.45 -34.51 13.60
N PRO A 76 -5.44 -35.49 12.68
CA PRO A 76 -6.22 -35.40 11.45
C PRO A 76 -7.68 -35.06 11.74
N ALA A 77 -8.25 -34.13 10.98
CA ALA A 77 -9.55 -33.55 11.30
C ALA A 77 -10.64 -34.60 11.45
N LEU A 78 -10.69 -35.55 10.51
CA LEU A 78 -11.71 -36.61 10.50
C LEU A 78 -11.41 -37.76 11.46
N ALA A 79 -10.29 -37.75 12.18
CA ALA A 79 -10.07 -38.64 13.31
C ALA A 79 -10.77 -38.13 14.59
N LEU A 80 -11.26 -36.88 14.61
CA LEU A 80 -11.98 -36.29 15.74
C LEU A 80 -13.50 -36.25 15.47
N PRO A 81 -14.33 -36.81 16.37
CA PRO A 81 -15.79 -36.73 16.27
C PRO A 81 -16.34 -35.30 16.12
N LYS A 82 -15.80 -34.38 16.93
CA LYS A 82 -16.27 -32.98 17.04
C LYS A 82 -16.15 -32.20 15.74
N THR A 83 -15.22 -32.59 14.87
CA THR A 83 -15.07 -32.01 13.52
C THR A 83 -16.37 -32.09 12.72
N LEU A 84 -17.21 -33.08 13.01
CA LEU A 84 -18.48 -33.29 12.32
C LEU A 84 -19.67 -32.59 12.97
N ASP A 85 -19.49 -31.83 14.05
CA ASP A 85 -20.60 -31.13 14.74
C ASP A 85 -21.27 -30.05 13.87
N ARG A 86 -20.51 -29.49 12.93
CA ARG A 86 -21.04 -28.58 11.91
C ARG A 86 -21.95 -29.27 10.88
N PHE A 87 -21.79 -30.58 10.69
CA PHE A 87 -22.64 -31.39 9.81
C PHE A 87 -23.73 -32.07 10.64
N ARG A 88 -24.87 -31.37 10.80
CA ARG A 88 -25.93 -31.76 11.74
C ARG A 88 -26.80 -32.94 11.29
N LEU A 89 -26.70 -33.37 10.04
CA LEU A 89 -27.55 -34.42 9.50
C LEU A 89 -26.94 -35.80 9.73
N GLY A 90 -27.76 -36.69 10.30
CA GLY A 90 -27.37 -38.07 10.59
C GLY A 90 -26.63 -38.24 11.91
N ASN A 91 -26.46 -39.50 12.30
CA ASN A 91 -25.79 -39.89 13.52
C ASN A 91 -24.28 -40.03 13.26
N LEU A 92 -23.46 -39.68 14.25
CA LEU A 92 -22.02 -39.91 14.17
C LEU A 92 -21.74 -41.41 13.96
N CYS A 93 -20.88 -41.73 13.01
CA CYS A 93 -20.48 -43.11 12.72
C CYS A 93 -18.97 -43.17 12.41
N ARG A 94 -18.40 -44.38 12.40
CA ARG A 94 -17.01 -44.62 12.02
C ARG A 94 -16.94 -45.34 10.69
N LEU A 95 -16.22 -44.76 9.73
CA LEU A 95 -15.90 -45.37 8.44
C LEU A 95 -14.67 -46.28 8.64
N ARG A 96 -14.92 -47.58 8.84
CA ARG A 96 -13.90 -48.52 9.36
C ARG A 96 -12.70 -48.69 8.42
N GLU A 97 -12.94 -48.78 7.12
CA GLU A 97 -11.88 -48.95 6.11
C GLU A 97 -10.88 -47.79 6.11
N ARG A 98 -11.40 -46.56 6.25
CA ARG A 98 -10.60 -45.33 6.25
C ARG A 98 -10.14 -44.90 7.65
N LYS A 99 -10.62 -45.58 8.71
CA LYS A 99 -10.39 -45.27 10.13
C LYS A 99 -10.76 -43.83 10.54
N ILE A 100 -11.70 -43.20 9.84
CA ILE A 100 -12.19 -41.84 10.10
C ILE A 100 -13.63 -41.83 10.61
N TYR A 101 -14.09 -40.68 11.11
CA TYR A 101 -15.48 -40.41 11.43
C TYR A 101 -16.25 -39.89 10.21
N GLY A 102 -17.53 -40.25 10.15
CA GLY A 102 -18.50 -39.77 9.17
C GLY A 102 -19.89 -39.65 9.82
N ARG A 103 -20.92 -39.42 9.02
CA ARG A 103 -22.32 -39.42 9.47
C ARG A 103 -23.10 -40.55 8.78
N GLU A 104 -23.91 -41.28 9.53
CA GLU A 104 -24.84 -42.27 9.02
C GLU A 104 -26.25 -41.70 9.02
N LEU A 105 -26.90 -41.69 7.86
CA LEU A 105 -28.24 -41.15 7.69
C LEU A 105 -29.17 -42.25 7.13
N PRO A 106 -30.31 -42.53 7.79
CA PRO A 106 -31.31 -43.43 7.23
C PRO A 106 -31.94 -42.82 5.98
N VAL A 107 -32.00 -43.60 4.89
CA VAL A 107 -32.51 -43.13 3.59
C VAL A 107 -33.85 -43.75 3.21
N ALA A 108 -34.06 -45.04 3.50
CA ALA A 108 -35.29 -45.74 3.17
C ALA A 108 -35.51 -46.99 4.01
N THR A 109 -36.73 -47.51 4.01
CA THR A 109 -37.10 -48.77 4.64
C THR A 109 -37.63 -49.76 3.61
N VAL A 110 -37.21 -51.01 3.72
CA VAL A 110 -37.80 -52.17 3.04
C VAL A 110 -39.16 -52.43 3.67
N VAL A 111 -40.19 -52.61 2.85
CA VAL A 111 -41.53 -52.98 3.32
C VAL A 111 -41.92 -54.28 2.63
N PRO A 112 -42.27 -55.35 3.37
CA PRO A 112 -42.79 -56.58 2.79
C PRO A 112 -43.98 -56.29 1.87
N ASP A 113 -44.08 -57.03 0.76
CA ASP A 113 -45.17 -56.94 -0.23
C ASP A 113 -45.30 -55.62 -1.01
N GLN A 114 -44.29 -54.73 -0.95
CA GLN A 114 -44.23 -53.52 -1.77
C GLN A 114 -43.05 -53.55 -2.75
N ALA A 115 -43.32 -53.18 -4.00
CA ALA A 115 -42.27 -52.97 -5.00
C ALA A 115 -41.53 -51.65 -4.71
N GLY A 116 -40.32 -51.73 -4.17
CA GLY A 116 -39.41 -50.61 -3.97
C GLY A 116 -39.22 -50.18 -2.52
N LEU A 117 -38.17 -49.40 -2.27
CA LEU A 117 -37.80 -48.92 -0.95
C LEU A 117 -38.60 -47.67 -0.59
N GLN A 118 -39.20 -47.63 0.60
CA GLN A 118 -39.97 -46.48 1.09
C GLN A 118 -39.04 -45.43 1.68
N LEU A 119 -38.98 -44.23 1.10
CA LEU A 119 -38.08 -43.17 1.57
C LEU A 119 -38.50 -42.66 2.96
N VAL A 120 -37.52 -42.33 3.79
CA VAL A 120 -37.78 -41.64 5.07
C VAL A 120 -38.40 -40.25 4.82
N LYS A 121 -39.24 -39.79 5.75
CA LYS A 121 -40.03 -38.54 5.59
C LYS A 121 -39.20 -37.33 5.11
N PRO A 122 -37.99 -37.05 5.65
CA PRO A 122 -37.18 -35.92 5.18
C PRO A 122 -36.77 -36.02 3.70
N LEU A 123 -36.39 -37.22 3.24
CA LEU A 123 -35.89 -37.42 1.88
C LEU A 123 -36.97 -37.48 0.81
N ARG A 124 -38.24 -37.69 1.18
CA ARG A 124 -39.35 -37.67 0.22
C ARG A 124 -39.47 -36.32 -0.50
N LYS A 125 -39.22 -35.23 0.23
CA LYS A 125 -39.22 -33.87 -0.33
C LYS A 125 -37.97 -33.63 -1.18
N THR A 126 -36.81 -34.04 -0.68
CA THR A 126 -35.51 -33.85 -1.34
C THR A 126 -35.43 -34.62 -2.67
N LEU A 127 -35.87 -35.87 -2.70
CA LEU A 127 -35.80 -36.75 -3.87
C LEU A 127 -37.10 -36.77 -4.69
N GLN A 128 -38.11 -36.01 -4.28
CA GLN A 128 -39.43 -35.89 -4.91
C GLN A 128 -40.12 -37.24 -5.20
N ALA A 129 -39.93 -38.20 -4.32
CA ALA A 129 -40.47 -39.56 -4.46
C ALA A 129 -40.93 -40.10 -3.11
N ARG A 130 -41.92 -41.02 -3.13
CA ARG A 130 -42.36 -41.74 -1.92
C ARG A 130 -41.65 -43.08 -1.77
N SER A 131 -41.49 -43.79 -2.88
CA SER A 131 -40.71 -45.01 -3.00
C SER A 131 -39.89 -44.99 -4.28
N LEU A 132 -38.76 -45.70 -4.28
CA LEU A 132 -37.88 -45.85 -5.43
C LEU A 132 -37.31 -47.29 -5.47
N PRO A 133 -37.04 -47.86 -6.66
CA PRO A 133 -36.17 -49.01 -6.80
C PRO A 133 -34.81 -48.72 -6.17
N GLU A 134 -34.15 -49.74 -5.61
CA GLU A 134 -32.90 -49.56 -4.87
C GLU A 134 -31.79 -48.91 -5.70
N ASN A 135 -31.59 -49.34 -6.95
CA ASN A 135 -30.58 -48.78 -7.84
C ASN A 135 -30.83 -47.28 -8.12
N GLU A 136 -32.09 -46.90 -8.32
CA GLU A 136 -32.47 -45.52 -8.57
C GLU A 136 -32.31 -44.65 -7.31
N LEU A 137 -32.69 -45.17 -6.14
CA LEU A 137 -32.46 -44.49 -4.87
C LEU A 137 -30.97 -44.23 -4.64
N ARG A 138 -30.12 -45.25 -4.85
CA ARG A 138 -28.67 -45.15 -4.66
C ARG A 138 -28.07 -44.07 -5.55
N ALA A 139 -28.42 -44.06 -6.84
CA ALA A 139 -27.96 -43.04 -7.79
C ALA A 139 -28.41 -41.62 -7.38
N ARG A 140 -29.71 -41.43 -7.10
CA ARG A 140 -30.24 -40.11 -6.69
C ARG A 140 -29.64 -39.60 -5.38
N VAL A 141 -29.41 -40.50 -4.41
CA VAL A 141 -28.72 -40.14 -3.16
C VAL A 141 -27.28 -39.73 -3.47
N GLN A 142 -26.55 -40.48 -4.29
CA GLN A 142 -25.17 -40.17 -4.64
C GLN A 142 -25.03 -38.79 -5.32
N ASP A 143 -25.94 -38.44 -6.22
CA ASP A 143 -25.90 -37.18 -6.97
C ASP A 143 -26.30 -35.96 -6.13
N SER A 144 -27.31 -36.13 -5.27
CA SER A 144 -27.90 -35.00 -4.52
C SER A 144 -27.32 -34.81 -3.12
N LEU A 145 -26.66 -35.84 -2.54
CA LEU A 145 -26.17 -35.85 -1.16
C LEU A 145 -25.49 -34.54 -0.74
N PRO A 146 -24.45 -34.03 -1.46
CA PRO A 146 -23.71 -32.85 -1.02
C PRO A 146 -24.59 -31.61 -0.79
N GLN A 147 -25.69 -31.47 -1.54
CA GLN A 147 -26.57 -30.30 -1.51
C GLN A 147 -27.34 -30.18 -0.19
N TRP A 148 -27.64 -31.31 0.45
CA TRP A 148 -28.44 -31.32 1.66
C TRP A 148 -27.66 -31.78 2.89
N SER A 149 -26.57 -32.56 2.77
CA SER A 149 -25.72 -32.93 3.92
C SER A 149 -24.72 -31.85 4.35
N GLY A 150 -24.65 -30.73 3.64
CA GLY A 150 -23.62 -29.70 3.83
C GLY A 150 -22.26 -30.10 3.23
N GLY A 151 -22.27 -30.93 2.19
CA GLY A 151 -21.08 -31.49 1.55
C GLY A 151 -20.85 -32.98 1.86
N GLY A 152 -19.70 -33.49 1.43
CA GLY A 152 -19.32 -34.90 1.57
C GLY A 152 -19.81 -35.78 0.43
N VAL A 153 -19.41 -37.04 0.44
CA VAL A 153 -19.71 -38.05 -0.59
C VAL A 153 -20.21 -39.34 0.04
N VAL A 154 -20.90 -40.16 -0.73
CA VAL A 154 -21.32 -41.48 -0.28
C VAL A 154 -20.09 -42.36 -0.07
N ALA A 155 -19.88 -42.81 1.17
CA ALA A 155 -18.85 -43.80 1.49
C ALA A 155 -19.36 -45.22 1.21
N GLU A 156 -20.54 -45.55 1.74
CA GLU A 156 -21.18 -46.85 1.58
C GLU A 156 -22.68 -46.76 1.92
N PHE A 157 -23.45 -47.72 1.42
CA PHE A 157 -24.82 -47.96 1.87
C PHE A 157 -24.82 -49.16 2.80
N VAL A 158 -25.50 -49.04 3.94
CA VAL A 158 -25.55 -50.05 4.99
C VAL A 158 -27.00 -50.40 5.26
N GLN A 159 -27.33 -51.69 5.15
CA GLN A 159 -28.64 -52.21 5.51
C GLN A 159 -28.61 -52.87 6.88
N ARG A 160 -29.54 -52.50 7.76
CA ARG A 160 -29.72 -53.12 9.09
C ARG A 160 -31.19 -53.51 9.25
N GLY A 161 -31.48 -54.79 9.08
CA GLY A 161 -32.85 -55.29 8.97
C GLY A 161 -33.55 -54.63 7.78
N ASP A 162 -34.67 -53.97 8.05
CA ASP A 162 -35.47 -53.29 7.04
C ASP A 162 -34.98 -51.87 6.74
N LEU A 163 -34.03 -51.33 7.50
CA LEU A 163 -33.58 -49.94 7.32
C LEU A 163 -32.33 -49.87 6.43
N LEU A 164 -32.43 -49.15 5.32
CA LEU A 164 -31.30 -48.76 4.49
C LEU A 164 -30.80 -47.37 4.92
N SER A 165 -29.51 -47.27 5.21
CA SER A 165 -28.81 -46.04 5.57
C SER A 165 -27.64 -45.78 4.62
N VAL A 166 -27.27 -44.51 4.49
CA VAL A 166 -26.04 -44.09 3.80
C VAL A 166 -25.03 -43.60 4.83
N ARG A 167 -23.76 -43.98 4.67
CA ARG A 167 -22.65 -43.39 5.42
C ARG A 167 -21.93 -42.37 4.55
N ILE A 168 -21.66 -41.21 5.11
CA ILE A 168 -21.16 -40.02 4.42
C ILE A 168 -19.70 -39.79 4.82
N ASP A 169 -18.83 -39.66 3.83
CA ASP A 169 -17.44 -39.22 3.99
C ASP A 169 -17.31 -37.73 3.69
N PHE A 170 -16.82 -36.96 4.67
CA PHE A 170 -16.62 -35.52 4.54
C PHE A 170 -15.20 -35.12 4.11
N SER A 171 -14.31 -36.07 3.79
CA SER A 171 -12.95 -35.82 3.30
C SER A 171 -12.85 -34.79 2.17
N PRO A 172 -13.72 -34.80 1.13
CA PRO A 172 -13.61 -33.84 0.03
C PRO A 172 -14.19 -32.45 0.34
N VAL A 173 -14.75 -32.22 1.53
CA VAL A 173 -15.30 -30.90 1.88
C VAL A 173 -14.17 -29.88 2.02
N SER A 174 -14.29 -28.75 1.33
CA SER A 174 -13.33 -27.65 1.44
C SER A 174 -13.43 -26.94 2.78
N VAL A 175 -12.28 -26.63 3.37
CA VAL A 175 -12.17 -25.80 4.58
C VAL A 175 -11.02 -24.81 4.46
N PRO A 176 -11.16 -23.61 5.06
CA PRO A 176 -10.04 -22.70 5.20
C PRO A 176 -9.03 -23.23 6.23
N ALA A 177 -7.78 -23.32 5.85
CA ALA A 177 -6.67 -23.72 6.71
C ALA A 177 -5.42 -22.87 6.41
N PHE A 178 -4.46 -22.87 7.34
CA PHE A 178 -3.11 -22.40 7.07
C PHE A 178 -2.26 -23.58 6.63
N ARG A 179 -1.50 -23.44 5.54
CA ARG A 179 -0.45 -24.41 5.22
C ARG A 179 0.83 -23.96 5.91
N ASP A 180 1.34 -24.83 6.78
CA ASP A 180 2.61 -24.58 7.44
C ASP A 180 3.80 -24.75 6.48
N SER A 181 4.99 -24.38 6.91
CA SER A 181 6.23 -24.51 6.12
C SER A 181 6.57 -25.96 5.72
N LEU A 182 5.95 -26.95 6.37
CA LEU A 182 6.10 -28.38 6.10
C LEU A 182 5.01 -28.92 5.16
N GLY A 183 4.08 -28.07 4.73
CA GLY A 183 2.99 -28.39 3.81
C GLY A 183 1.72 -28.92 4.50
N GLN A 184 1.71 -29.03 5.83
CA GLN A 184 0.58 -29.53 6.59
C GLN A 184 -0.51 -28.46 6.70
N ALA A 185 -1.75 -28.86 6.39
CA ALA A 185 -2.91 -28.00 6.54
C ALA A 185 -3.41 -27.98 8.00
N LEU A 186 -3.35 -26.82 8.64
CA LEU A 186 -3.73 -26.59 10.03
C LEU A 186 -4.99 -25.72 10.09
N VAL A 187 -6.04 -26.22 10.73
CA VAL A 187 -7.26 -25.48 11.00
C VAL A 187 -7.14 -24.83 12.38
N ASP A 188 -7.34 -23.53 12.41
CA ASP A 188 -7.28 -22.67 13.61
C ASP A 188 -6.05 -22.96 14.50
N PRO A 189 -4.82 -22.89 13.95
CA PRO A 189 -3.61 -23.05 14.76
C PRO A 189 -3.51 -21.97 15.83
N PRO A 190 -2.90 -22.28 17.00
CA PRO A 190 -2.57 -21.25 17.98
C PRO A 190 -1.77 -20.12 17.33
N GLU A 191 -2.19 -18.89 17.60
CA GLU A 191 -1.55 -17.67 17.10
C GLU A 191 -0.88 -16.91 18.25
N ARG A 192 0.23 -16.23 17.96
CA ARG A 192 0.84 -15.28 18.89
C ARG A 192 1.37 -14.05 18.17
N ALA A 193 1.40 -12.93 18.87
CA ALA A 193 2.16 -11.76 18.46
C ALA A 193 3.65 -11.99 18.75
N ALA A 194 4.52 -11.69 17.79
CA ALA A 194 5.96 -11.80 17.93
C ALA A 194 6.70 -10.62 17.30
N LEU A 195 7.94 -10.41 17.72
CA LEU A 195 8.83 -9.44 17.07
C LEU A 195 9.17 -9.91 15.65
N PRO A 196 9.36 -8.97 14.69
CA PRO A 196 9.91 -9.30 13.39
C PRO A 196 11.21 -10.10 13.51
N TYR A 197 11.41 -11.13 12.68
CA TYR A 197 12.59 -12.01 12.78
C TYR A 197 13.93 -11.26 12.86
N PRO A 198 14.19 -10.23 12.03
CA PRO A 198 15.47 -9.51 12.09
C PRO A 198 15.71 -8.79 13.42
N CYS A 199 14.66 -8.51 14.19
CA CYS A 199 14.75 -7.76 15.45
C CYS A 199 14.95 -8.65 16.68
N ARG A 200 14.69 -9.96 16.60
CA ARG A 200 14.73 -10.87 17.78
C ARG A 200 16.11 -11.00 18.42
N GLY A 201 17.16 -10.95 17.60
CA GLY A 201 18.56 -10.97 18.04
C GLY A 201 19.25 -9.63 17.88
N CYS A 202 18.50 -8.54 17.70
CA CYS A 202 19.10 -7.22 17.46
C CYS A 202 19.67 -6.66 18.78
N PRO A 203 20.95 -6.23 18.82
CA PRO A 203 21.54 -5.65 20.02
C PRO A 203 20.89 -4.33 20.46
N GLU A 204 20.16 -3.67 19.54
CA GLU A 204 19.51 -2.38 19.78
C GLU A 204 18.00 -2.52 20.03
N LEU A 205 17.51 -3.74 20.28
CA LEU A 205 16.07 -4.01 20.44
C LEU A 205 15.44 -3.10 21.50
N GLU A 206 16.08 -2.98 22.67
CA GLU A 206 15.57 -2.16 23.78
C GLU A 206 15.47 -0.68 23.39
N HIS A 207 16.48 -0.14 22.71
CA HIS A 207 16.45 1.23 22.19
C HIS A 207 15.30 1.40 21.18
N ASP A 208 15.22 0.54 20.17
CA ASP A 208 14.20 0.65 19.11
C ASP A 208 12.77 0.51 19.66
N GLN A 209 12.57 -0.23 20.75
CA GLN A 209 11.27 -0.36 21.41
C GLN A 209 10.87 0.87 22.24
N THR A 210 11.83 1.63 22.75
CA THR A 210 11.58 2.73 23.71
C THR A 210 11.72 4.13 23.12
N VAL A 211 12.52 4.31 22.07
CA VAL A 211 12.80 5.62 21.46
C VAL A 211 11.52 6.36 21.02
N GLU A 212 11.47 7.67 21.19
CA GLU A 212 10.32 8.44 20.71
C GLU A 212 10.26 8.44 19.17
N ILE A 213 9.07 8.20 18.61
CA ILE A 213 8.87 8.24 17.16
C ILE A 213 8.50 9.67 16.78
N VAL A 214 9.52 10.46 16.47
CA VAL A 214 9.36 11.85 16.02
C VAL A 214 9.48 11.97 14.50
N PRO A 215 8.82 12.96 13.86
CA PRO A 215 9.13 13.34 12.48
C PRO A 215 10.61 13.74 12.36
N SER A 216 11.29 13.25 11.33
CA SER A 216 12.69 13.59 11.06
C SER A 216 12.93 13.85 9.58
N PRO A 217 13.94 14.66 9.22
CA PRO A 217 14.30 14.88 7.82
C PRO A 217 14.57 13.57 7.07
N ALA A 218 15.34 12.64 7.65
CA ALA A 218 15.65 11.38 6.98
C ALA A 218 14.40 10.51 6.77
N PHE A 219 13.45 10.52 7.72
CA PHE A 219 12.18 9.83 7.54
C PHE A 219 11.37 10.44 6.38
N ALA A 220 11.30 11.77 6.29
CA ALA A 220 10.64 12.45 5.19
C ALA A 220 11.32 12.13 3.84
N TRP A 221 12.66 12.17 3.78
CA TRP A 221 13.42 11.86 2.57
C TRP A 221 13.19 10.42 2.09
N ARG A 222 13.14 9.45 3.01
CA ARG A 222 12.81 8.05 2.69
C ARG A 222 11.38 7.92 2.16
N ARG A 223 10.40 8.58 2.79
CA ARG A 223 8.99 8.54 2.38
C ARG A 223 8.73 9.20 1.03
N LEU A 224 9.45 10.29 0.75
CA LEU A 224 9.36 11.02 -0.51
C LEU A 224 10.20 10.39 -1.65
N GLY A 225 10.93 9.31 -1.37
CA GLY A 225 11.77 8.63 -2.37
C GLY A 225 12.99 9.44 -2.79
N LEU A 226 13.52 10.29 -1.90
CA LEU A 226 14.69 11.13 -2.17
C LEU A 226 16.01 10.41 -1.93
N VAL A 227 15.99 9.38 -1.09
CA VAL A 227 17.17 8.57 -0.78
C VAL A 227 16.84 7.09 -0.80
N GLU A 228 17.78 6.30 -1.30
CA GLU A 228 17.78 4.85 -1.27
C GLU A 228 17.90 4.31 0.16
N ARG A 229 17.82 2.99 0.33
CA ARG A 229 17.86 2.35 1.66
C ARG A 229 19.17 2.61 2.40
N ASP A 230 20.27 2.74 1.66
CA ASP A 230 21.61 3.03 2.15
C ASP A 230 21.89 4.54 2.32
N GLY A 231 20.91 5.39 2.02
CA GLY A 231 21.04 6.85 2.08
C GLY A 231 21.59 7.50 0.80
N THR A 232 21.88 6.73 -0.25
CA THR A 232 22.30 7.28 -1.54
C THR A 232 21.17 8.13 -2.15
N PRO A 233 21.43 9.38 -2.58
CA PRO A 233 20.39 10.20 -3.21
C PRO A 233 19.85 9.52 -4.48
N THR A 234 18.53 9.45 -4.61
CA THR A 234 17.88 9.04 -5.86
C THR A 234 17.99 10.17 -6.88
N ARG A 235 17.62 9.91 -8.14
CA ARG A 235 17.48 10.99 -9.15
C ARG A 235 16.55 12.10 -8.65
N ARG A 236 15.44 11.74 -8.02
CA ARG A 236 14.51 12.66 -7.35
C ARG A 236 15.20 13.48 -6.27
N GLY A 237 15.98 12.82 -5.41
CA GLY A 237 16.72 13.46 -4.33
C GLY A 237 17.77 14.45 -4.84
N VAL A 238 18.46 14.12 -5.93
CA VAL A 238 19.42 15.02 -6.57
C VAL A 238 18.72 16.26 -7.11
N VAL A 239 17.60 16.11 -7.82
CA VAL A 239 16.80 17.26 -8.28
C VAL A 239 16.29 18.06 -7.10
N PHE A 240 15.71 17.40 -6.10
CA PHE A 240 15.22 18.03 -4.88
C PHE A 240 16.28 18.92 -4.21
N GLY A 241 17.51 18.41 -4.07
CA GLY A 241 18.61 19.12 -3.43
C GLY A 241 19.10 20.37 -4.17
N ILE A 242 18.70 20.60 -5.42
CA ILE A 242 18.97 21.84 -6.15
C ILE A 242 18.07 22.97 -5.65
N PHE A 243 16.85 22.66 -5.22
CA PHE A 243 15.83 23.66 -4.90
C PHE A 243 15.64 23.86 -3.40
N GLN A 244 14.77 24.81 -3.05
CA GLN A 244 14.36 25.08 -1.67
C GLN A 244 12.96 24.51 -1.41
N GLY A 245 12.73 23.96 -0.22
CA GLY A 245 11.43 23.45 0.19
C GLY A 245 10.84 22.40 -0.77
N GLY A 246 9.54 22.49 -1.06
CA GLY A 246 8.83 21.55 -1.92
C GLY A 246 9.01 21.73 -3.43
N GLU A 247 9.71 22.76 -3.89
CA GLU A 247 9.85 23.07 -5.33
C GLU A 247 10.46 21.91 -6.11
N GLY A 248 11.56 21.36 -5.59
CA GLY A 248 12.27 20.28 -6.24
C GLY A 248 11.45 18.99 -6.31
N LEU A 249 10.47 18.81 -5.41
CA LEU A 249 9.52 17.70 -5.48
C LEU A 249 8.57 17.85 -6.68
N ALA A 250 8.04 19.05 -6.91
CA ALA A 250 7.18 19.29 -8.07
C ALA A 250 7.95 19.17 -9.40
N VAL A 251 9.17 19.73 -9.46
CA VAL A 251 10.05 19.63 -10.63
C VAL A 251 10.40 18.17 -10.90
N ALA A 252 10.82 17.40 -9.89
CA ALA A 252 11.19 16.01 -10.06
C ALA A 252 9.99 15.15 -10.49
N ALA A 253 8.81 15.34 -9.89
CA ALA A 253 7.61 14.60 -10.27
C ALA A 253 7.24 14.82 -11.75
N ALA A 254 7.30 16.06 -12.24
CA ALA A 254 7.01 16.39 -13.63
C ALA A 254 8.07 15.85 -14.61
N LEU A 255 9.34 15.83 -14.21
CA LEU A 255 10.40 15.28 -15.06
C LEU A 255 10.36 13.75 -15.10
N GLU A 256 10.00 13.09 -14.00
CA GLU A 256 9.85 11.62 -13.92
C GLU A 256 8.67 11.11 -14.76
N ASP A 257 7.60 11.90 -14.92
CA ASP A 257 6.50 11.58 -15.82
C ASP A 257 6.89 11.87 -17.27
N GLU A 258 7.22 10.82 -18.04
CA GLU A 258 7.62 10.93 -19.44
C GLU A 258 6.52 11.56 -20.33
N SER A 259 5.25 11.45 -19.93
CA SER A 259 4.12 12.04 -20.66
C SER A 259 3.97 13.55 -20.45
N TYR A 260 4.76 14.15 -19.57
CA TYR A 260 4.76 15.59 -19.31
C TYR A 260 5.60 16.35 -20.35
N PRO A 261 5.02 17.22 -21.21
CA PRO A 261 5.79 18.09 -22.09
C PRO A 261 6.61 19.08 -21.27
N VAL A 262 7.91 19.12 -21.54
CA VAL A 262 8.82 20.02 -20.82
C VAL A 262 8.50 21.47 -21.14
N GLU A 263 8.01 21.75 -22.34
CA GLU A 263 7.59 23.05 -22.84
C GLU A 263 6.42 23.63 -22.04
N ASP A 264 5.51 22.77 -21.60
CA ASP A 264 4.41 23.15 -20.71
C ASP A 264 4.87 23.28 -19.26
N LEU A 265 5.72 22.34 -18.82
CA LEU A 265 6.27 22.35 -17.46
C LEU A 265 6.87 23.71 -17.13
N VAL A 266 7.66 24.30 -18.03
CA VAL A 266 8.31 25.59 -17.77
C VAL A 266 7.31 26.69 -17.37
N PHE A 267 6.10 26.70 -17.94
CA PHE A 267 5.04 27.63 -17.52
C PHE A 267 4.31 27.13 -16.26
N ASP A 268 4.03 25.83 -16.16
CA ASP A 268 3.35 25.22 -15.01
C ASP A 268 4.11 25.42 -13.69
N LEU A 269 5.43 25.60 -13.75
CA LEU A 269 6.27 25.98 -12.60
C LEU A 269 5.82 27.30 -11.94
N ALA A 270 5.10 28.18 -12.65
CA ALA A 270 4.54 29.40 -12.07
C ALA A 270 3.59 29.10 -10.90
N ASN A 271 2.94 27.93 -10.93
CA ASN A 271 2.00 27.53 -9.88
C ASN A 271 2.71 27.28 -8.53
N ILE A 272 4.00 26.91 -8.50
CA ILE A 272 4.67 26.42 -7.28
C ILE A 272 4.74 27.46 -6.15
N ARG A 273 4.87 28.75 -6.49
CA ARG A 273 4.96 29.87 -5.51
C ARG A 273 3.84 30.89 -5.67
N ALA A 274 2.79 30.55 -6.42
CA ALA A 274 1.72 31.47 -6.76
C ALA A 274 0.79 31.78 -5.57
N GLY A 275 0.56 30.82 -4.69
CA GLY A 275 -0.45 30.92 -3.64
C GLY A 275 -1.89 30.87 -4.17
N PRO A 276 -2.89 30.78 -3.28
CA PRO A 276 -4.23 30.29 -3.63
C PRO A 276 -5.09 31.27 -4.46
N ARG A 277 -4.68 32.54 -4.58
CA ARG A 277 -5.49 33.60 -5.23
C ARG A 277 -5.69 33.42 -6.73
N PHE A 278 -4.83 32.63 -7.37
CA PHE A 278 -4.87 32.40 -8.81
C PHE A 278 -5.95 31.41 -9.25
N ALA A 279 -6.51 30.63 -8.32
CA ALA A 279 -7.46 29.57 -8.64
C ALA A 279 -8.86 30.10 -8.99
N GLY A 280 -9.21 31.32 -8.58
CA GLY A 280 -10.56 31.85 -8.80
C GLY A 280 -11.63 30.94 -8.18
N ASP A 281 -12.53 30.42 -9.01
CA ASP A 281 -13.58 29.45 -8.63
C ASP A 281 -13.12 27.98 -8.77
N ASP A 282 -11.94 27.73 -9.34
CA ASP A 282 -11.35 26.40 -9.47
C ASP A 282 -10.67 25.93 -8.17
N ALA A 283 -10.30 24.65 -8.13
CA ALA A 283 -9.59 24.06 -6.99
C ALA A 283 -8.17 24.64 -6.83
N PRO A 284 -7.78 25.19 -5.65
CA PRO A 284 -6.47 25.81 -5.44
C PRO A 284 -5.26 24.91 -5.67
N LEU A 285 -5.41 23.61 -5.41
CA LEU A 285 -4.36 22.60 -5.59
C LEU A 285 -4.53 21.80 -6.89
N GLY A 286 -5.37 22.30 -7.80
CA GLY A 286 -5.68 21.67 -9.07
C GLY A 286 -4.60 21.89 -10.14
N GLY A 287 -5.04 21.82 -11.39
CA GLY A 287 -4.15 21.87 -12.55
C GLY A 287 -3.32 20.59 -12.70
N ARG A 288 -2.64 20.49 -13.84
CA ARG A 288 -1.89 19.30 -14.25
C ARG A 288 -0.75 18.96 -13.27
N LEU A 289 0.06 19.95 -12.92
CA LEU A 289 1.21 19.77 -12.02
C LEU A 289 0.77 19.39 -10.60
N GLY A 290 -0.28 20.04 -10.09
CA GLY A 290 -0.86 19.75 -8.78
C GLY A 290 -1.39 18.33 -8.71
N ALA A 291 -2.23 17.93 -9.67
CA ALA A 291 -2.76 16.57 -9.75
C ALA A 291 -1.65 15.51 -9.86
N LEU A 292 -0.60 15.78 -10.62
CA LEU A 292 0.57 14.91 -10.71
C LEU A 292 1.28 14.76 -9.35
N CYS A 293 1.57 15.87 -8.68
CA CYS A 293 2.24 15.85 -7.38
C CYS A 293 1.40 15.10 -6.34
N GLN A 294 0.09 15.33 -6.29
CA GLN A 294 -0.84 14.61 -5.40
C GLN A 294 -0.82 13.10 -5.64
N ARG A 295 -0.72 12.67 -6.90
CA ARG A 295 -0.62 11.25 -7.26
C ARG A 295 0.74 10.66 -6.87
N VAL A 296 1.84 11.36 -7.16
CA VAL A 296 3.21 10.89 -6.91
C VAL A 296 3.52 10.85 -5.41
N TYR A 297 3.01 11.81 -4.65
CA TYR A 297 3.25 11.96 -3.21
C TYR A 297 2.06 11.55 -2.36
N GLU A 298 1.07 10.86 -2.94
CA GLU A 298 -0.08 10.27 -2.24
C GLU A 298 -0.82 11.24 -1.30
N ARG A 299 -0.91 12.52 -1.69
CA ARG A 299 -1.48 13.61 -0.86
C ARG A 299 -0.84 13.73 0.54
N ALA A 300 0.42 13.35 0.69
CA ALA A 300 1.13 13.38 1.96
C ALA A 300 1.41 14.82 2.44
N ASP A 301 1.36 14.99 3.76
CA ASP A 301 1.79 16.21 4.45
C ASP A 301 3.21 16.02 5.00
N HIS A 302 4.11 16.91 4.59
CA HIS A 302 5.47 16.95 5.08
C HIS A 302 5.82 18.40 5.43
N PRO A 303 5.92 18.75 6.73
CA PRO A 303 6.17 20.12 7.16
C PRO A 303 7.35 20.76 6.44
N GLY A 304 7.11 21.93 5.83
CA GLY A 304 8.11 22.68 5.05
C GLY A 304 8.33 22.17 3.62
N TYR A 305 7.74 21.04 3.23
CA TYR A 305 7.84 20.48 1.88
C TYR A 305 6.50 20.45 1.17
N LEU A 306 5.53 19.72 1.71
CA LEU A 306 4.24 19.45 1.04
C LEU A 306 3.06 19.65 1.99
N GLU A 307 1.97 20.15 1.44
CA GLU A 307 0.63 20.14 2.02
C GLU A 307 -0.31 19.47 1.00
N MET A 308 -1.05 18.45 1.42
CA MET A 308 -1.90 17.64 0.54
C MET A 308 -1.17 17.14 -0.71
N GLY A 309 0.12 16.81 -0.60
CA GLY A 309 0.96 16.30 -1.68
C GLY A 309 1.46 17.32 -2.71
N VAL A 310 1.26 18.62 -2.50
CA VAL A 310 1.78 19.70 -3.36
C VAL A 310 2.64 20.68 -2.56
N PRO A 311 3.53 21.48 -3.20
CA PRO A 311 4.31 22.49 -2.49
C PRO A 311 3.43 23.45 -1.67
N VAL A 312 3.89 23.86 -0.49
CA VAL A 312 3.11 24.67 0.48
C VAL A 312 2.57 25.99 -0.10
N HIS A 313 3.26 26.56 -1.09
CA HIS A 313 2.86 27.82 -1.73
C HIS A 313 2.23 27.62 -3.11
N TYR A 314 1.79 26.39 -3.40
CA TYR A 314 1.19 26.06 -4.68
C TYR A 314 -0.13 26.80 -4.90
N GLY A 315 -0.34 27.28 -6.12
CA GLY A 315 -1.57 27.92 -6.57
C GLY A 315 -1.84 27.62 -8.02
N ALA A 316 -2.89 26.83 -8.30
CA ALA A 316 -3.36 26.59 -9.65
C ALA A 316 -3.85 27.90 -10.31
N GLY A 317 -3.77 27.97 -11.64
CA GLY A 317 -4.21 29.13 -12.44
C GLY A 317 -3.11 30.15 -12.75
N ALA A 318 -1.98 30.11 -12.03
CA ALA A 318 -0.89 31.05 -12.27
C ALA A 318 -0.15 30.78 -13.57
N ALA A 319 -0.03 29.52 -13.99
CA ALA A 319 0.59 29.13 -15.24
C ALA A 319 -0.08 29.77 -16.45
N GLU A 320 -1.42 29.77 -16.47
CA GLU A 320 -2.25 30.36 -17.52
C GLU A 320 -2.09 31.88 -17.56
N VAL A 321 -2.15 32.52 -16.39
CA VAL A 321 -1.93 33.97 -16.26
C VAL A 321 -0.52 34.36 -16.73
N ILE A 322 0.51 33.67 -16.25
CA ILE A 322 1.90 33.98 -16.63
C ILE A 322 2.13 33.74 -18.13
N ARG A 323 1.56 32.68 -18.70
CA ARG A 323 1.63 32.43 -20.14
C ARG A 323 1.06 33.60 -20.93
N GLU A 324 -0.13 34.09 -20.56
CA GLU A 324 -0.77 35.25 -21.21
C GLU A 324 0.05 36.55 -21.02
N VAL A 325 0.59 36.78 -19.83
CA VAL A 325 1.43 37.94 -19.50
C VAL A 325 2.75 37.97 -20.29
N VAL A 326 3.27 36.80 -20.66
CA VAL A 326 4.49 36.63 -21.45
C VAL A 326 4.20 36.72 -22.95
N THR A 327 3.09 36.15 -23.43
CA THR A 327 2.70 36.23 -24.85
C THR A 327 2.17 37.60 -25.23
N ASN A 328 1.39 38.24 -24.35
CA ASN A 328 0.71 39.52 -24.60
C ASN A 328 1.01 40.56 -23.49
N PRO A 329 2.22 41.17 -23.47
CA PRO A 329 2.64 42.08 -22.39
C PRO A 329 1.74 43.31 -22.18
N THR A 330 1.04 43.78 -23.21
CA THR A 330 0.12 44.93 -23.14
C THR A 330 -1.21 44.60 -22.47
N GLY A 331 -1.56 43.32 -22.37
CA GLY A 331 -2.80 42.81 -21.76
C GLY A 331 -2.72 42.61 -20.25
N ARG A 332 -1.55 42.78 -19.63
CA ARG A 332 -1.30 42.53 -18.19
C ARG A 332 -2.32 43.19 -17.27
N TYR A 333 -2.76 44.40 -17.64
CA TYR A 333 -3.70 45.18 -16.82
C TYR A 333 -5.15 44.69 -16.87
N LYS A 334 -5.47 43.72 -17.73
CA LYS A 334 -6.82 43.17 -17.90
C LYS A 334 -7.03 41.86 -17.14
N ILE A 335 -5.98 41.27 -16.57
CA ILE A 335 -6.00 39.95 -15.91
C ILE A 335 -6.09 40.14 -14.41
N THR A 336 -7.12 40.86 -13.95
CA THR A 336 -7.41 41.04 -12.53
C THR A 336 -8.87 40.76 -12.25
N SER A 337 -9.13 40.25 -11.05
CA SER A 337 -10.46 40.00 -10.50
C SER A 337 -10.55 40.58 -9.09
N ASP A 338 -11.70 40.45 -8.43
CA ASP A 338 -11.87 40.86 -7.04
C ASP A 338 -10.89 40.13 -6.09
N SER A 339 -10.45 38.92 -6.45
CA SER A 339 -9.52 38.08 -5.70
C SER A 339 -8.05 38.18 -6.18
N LEU A 340 -7.80 38.43 -7.47
CA LEU A 340 -6.47 38.50 -8.07
C LEU A 340 -6.08 39.94 -8.41
N ARG A 341 -5.11 40.50 -7.68
CA ARG A 341 -4.64 41.88 -7.86
C ARG A 341 -3.36 41.94 -8.71
N HIS A 342 -3.08 43.12 -9.27
CA HIS A 342 -1.85 43.38 -10.03
C HIS A 342 -0.57 42.97 -9.28
N GLY A 343 -0.47 43.31 -7.98
CA GLY A 343 0.70 42.93 -7.17
C GLY A 343 0.88 41.42 -7.01
N ASP A 344 -0.20 40.63 -7.06
CA ASP A 344 -0.11 39.17 -7.03
C ASP A 344 0.50 38.64 -8.34
N VAL A 345 0.09 39.19 -9.49
CA VAL A 345 0.62 38.85 -10.82
C VAL A 345 2.09 39.25 -10.96
N GLU A 346 2.47 40.45 -10.50
CA GLU A 346 3.87 40.91 -10.52
C GLU A 346 4.75 40.00 -9.65
N ARG A 347 4.30 39.66 -8.43
CA ARG A 347 5.01 38.73 -7.56
C ARG A 347 5.16 37.35 -8.21
N ALA A 348 4.08 36.78 -8.75
CA ALA A 348 4.13 35.47 -9.41
C ALA A 348 5.08 35.49 -10.61
N LEU A 349 5.09 36.55 -11.41
CA LEU A 349 6.01 36.71 -12.53
C LEU A 349 7.47 36.79 -12.06
N MET A 350 7.75 37.52 -10.98
CA MET A 350 9.09 37.59 -10.38
C MET A 350 9.56 36.23 -9.84
N GLU A 351 8.72 35.53 -9.09
CA GLU A 351 9.01 34.21 -8.53
C GLU A 351 9.24 33.16 -9.62
N TRP A 352 8.37 33.13 -10.64
CA TRP A 352 8.50 32.25 -11.80
C TRP A 352 9.81 32.48 -12.55
N ARG A 353 10.15 33.75 -12.85
CA ARG A 353 11.43 34.10 -13.49
C ARG A 353 12.63 33.72 -12.63
N SER A 354 12.52 33.85 -11.31
CA SER A 354 13.56 33.44 -10.36
C SER A 354 13.79 31.94 -10.44
N LEU A 355 12.70 31.15 -10.43
CA LEU A 355 12.76 29.69 -10.53
C LEU A 355 13.32 29.22 -11.88
N ILE A 356 12.87 29.80 -12.99
CA ILE A 356 13.42 29.50 -14.32
C ILE A 356 14.91 29.84 -14.41
N ARG A 357 15.32 31.00 -13.88
CA ARG A 357 16.74 31.37 -13.83
C ARG A 357 17.55 30.37 -13.04
N HIS A 358 17.05 29.95 -11.87
CA HIS A 358 17.68 28.92 -11.07
C HIS A 358 17.89 27.65 -11.90
N ILE A 359 16.84 27.13 -12.54
CA ILE A 359 16.89 25.93 -13.38
C ILE A 359 17.94 26.08 -14.49
N ALA A 360 17.89 27.19 -15.25
CA ALA A 360 18.82 27.42 -16.35
C ALA A 360 20.29 27.41 -15.91
N THR A 361 20.59 27.92 -14.70
CA THR A 361 21.94 27.99 -14.13
C THR A 361 22.33 26.80 -13.25
N ALA A 362 21.42 25.86 -12.99
CA ALA A 362 21.68 24.70 -12.14
C ALA A 362 22.68 23.73 -12.79
N PRO A 363 23.34 22.84 -12.02
CA PRO A 363 24.26 21.85 -12.57
C PRO A 363 23.63 20.97 -13.65
N ASP A 364 24.43 20.49 -14.59
CA ASP A 364 23.98 19.45 -15.52
C ASP A 364 23.84 18.12 -14.80
N LEU A 365 22.75 17.43 -15.11
CA LEU A 365 22.50 16.07 -14.69
C LEU A 365 22.53 15.18 -15.93
N ASP A 366 22.98 13.94 -15.75
CA ASP A 366 22.91 12.90 -16.80
C ASP A 366 21.46 12.42 -16.96
N TRP A 367 20.61 13.33 -17.43
CA TRP A 367 19.20 13.12 -17.65
C TRP A 367 18.71 14.04 -18.76
N GLU A 368 18.31 13.45 -19.89
CA GLU A 368 17.90 14.21 -21.08
C GLU A 368 16.78 15.21 -20.77
N ARG A 369 15.72 14.78 -20.07
CA ARG A 369 14.59 15.66 -19.73
C ARG A 369 14.99 16.86 -18.87
N TRP A 370 15.96 16.69 -17.96
CA TRP A 370 16.52 17.80 -17.20
C TRP A 370 17.26 18.79 -18.11
N ARG A 371 18.09 18.29 -19.03
CA ARG A 371 18.79 19.12 -20.03
C ARG A 371 17.81 19.86 -20.94
N THR A 372 16.73 19.21 -21.38
CA THR A 372 15.63 19.84 -22.13
C THR A 372 14.97 20.95 -21.31
N LEU A 373 14.68 20.72 -20.03
CA LEU A 373 14.07 21.72 -19.14
C LEU A 373 14.98 22.93 -18.97
N LYS A 374 16.28 22.72 -18.76
CA LYS A 374 17.27 23.80 -18.70
C LYS A 374 17.31 24.61 -20.00
N SER A 375 17.32 23.94 -21.15
CA SER A 375 17.31 24.61 -22.46
C SER A 375 16.03 25.43 -22.66
N ALA A 376 14.87 24.89 -22.33
CA ALA A 376 13.59 25.59 -22.45
C ALA A 376 13.52 26.80 -21.52
N ALA A 377 14.01 26.65 -20.28
CA ALA A 377 14.16 27.74 -19.32
C ALA A 377 15.08 28.86 -19.84
N GLY A 378 16.25 28.52 -20.38
CA GLY A 378 17.19 29.48 -20.97
C GLY A 378 16.60 30.25 -22.14
N ASN A 379 15.88 29.57 -23.04
CA ASN A 379 15.20 30.18 -24.19
C ASN A 379 14.14 31.20 -23.76
N LEU A 380 13.36 30.92 -22.71
CA LEU A 380 12.38 31.87 -22.19
C LEU A 380 13.02 33.10 -21.54
N LEU A 381 14.14 32.94 -20.82
CA LEU A 381 14.85 34.08 -20.25
C LEU A 381 15.39 35.03 -21.33
N GLY A 382 15.90 34.47 -22.42
CA GLY A 382 16.37 35.26 -23.58
C GLY A 382 15.23 36.03 -24.27
N ARG A 383 14.04 35.44 -24.38
CA ARG A 383 12.86 36.08 -24.98
C ARG A 383 12.18 37.10 -24.07
N THR A 384 12.26 36.91 -22.75
CA THR A 384 11.53 37.72 -21.76
C THR A 384 12.42 38.74 -21.07
N ALA A 385 13.55 39.14 -21.67
CA ALA A 385 14.44 40.16 -21.11
C ALA A 385 13.62 41.37 -20.64
N SER A 386 13.65 41.62 -19.33
CA SER A 386 12.94 42.76 -18.72
C SER A 386 13.88 43.96 -18.77
N PRO A 387 13.38 45.20 -18.92
CA PRO A 387 14.19 46.43 -19.01
C PRO A 387 15.04 46.75 -17.76
N ALA A 388 15.03 45.87 -16.75
CA ALA A 388 15.73 46.05 -15.48
C ALA A 388 17.26 45.85 -15.56
N PHE A 389 17.82 45.56 -16.74
CA PHE A 389 19.21 45.89 -17.06
C PHE A 389 19.23 47.31 -17.66
N LEU A 390 18.93 48.30 -16.82
CA LEU A 390 19.54 49.61 -17.02
C LEU A 390 20.99 49.42 -16.55
N ASP A 391 21.96 49.60 -17.45
CA ASP A 391 23.30 49.95 -17.00
C ASP A 391 23.13 51.13 -16.04
N PHE A 392 23.34 50.89 -14.74
CA PHE A 392 23.32 51.98 -13.79
C PHE A 392 24.40 52.95 -14.27
N PRO A 393 24.08 54.24 -14.47
CA PRO A 393 25.13 55.21 -14.74
C PRO A 393 26.16 55.10 -13.61
N PRO A 394 27.47 55.17 -13.93
CA PRO A 394 28.50 55.07 -12.91
C PRO A 394 28.21 56.06 -11.79
N LEU A 395 28.40 55.63 -10.54
CA LEU A 395 28.14 56.46 -9.36
C LEU A 395 28.76 57.85 -9.56
N LEU A 396 27.97 58.90 -9.34
CA LEU A 396 28.47 60.26 -9.40
C LEU A 396 29.59 60.42 -8.35
N ALA A 397 30.62 61.22 -8.65
CA ALA A 397 31.76 61.42 -7.77
C ALA A 397 31.38 61.86 -6.33
N ALA A 398 30.21 62.48 -6.16
CA ALA A 398 29.65 62.85 -4.86
C ALA A 398 29.12 61.66 -4.04
N GLN A 399 28.65 60.59 -4.70
CA GLN A 399 28.12 59.38 -4.06
C GLN A 399 29.23 58.40 -3.65
N GLN A 400 30.38 58.44 -4.31
CA GLN A 400 31.56 57.64 -3.93
C GLN A 400 32.25 58.15 -2.65
N ARG A 401 31.96 59.39 -2.21
CA ARG A 401 32.58 60.03 -1.03
C ARG A 401 31.83 59.80 0.29
N ARG A 402 30.74 59.03 0.28
CA ARG A 402 30.02 58.64 1.51
C ARG A 402 29.96 57.13 1.65
N GLY A 403 31.05 56.58 2.15
CA GLY A 403 31.08 55.34 2.94
C GLY A 403 31.85 55.63 4.23
N PRO A 404 31.54 54.94 5.35
CA PRO A 404 32.24 55.08 6.62
C PRO A 404 33.73 54.76 6.55
#